data_AF-A0A2S7IJA8-F1
#
_entry.id   AF-A0A2S7IJA8-F1
#
_cell.length_a   1.000
_cell.length_b   1.000
_cell.length_c   1.000
_cell.angle_alpha   90.00
_cell.angle_beta   90.00
_cell.angle_gamma   90.00
#
_symmetry.space_group_name_H-M   'P 1'
#
loop_
_entity.id
_entity.type
_entity.pdbx_description
1 polymer ?
#
loop_
_entity_poly.entity_id
_entity_poly.type
_entity_poly.pdbx_seq_one_letter_code
_entity_poly.pdbx_strand_id
1 'polypeptide(L)'
;MNVRTYTCLLLLGLLACQKTEKKAPPELLRPTVAQDGQLITLPTDAMAADFKTTPAEPSNLRADFEAPAQVAATVIPSQENPDQHLVLFNDAELASEYTQLLQHRINIRTLTVSVARAKDLASNGAGTGRDVLEAETQLENEKAALIEHEARLQMGGFPAELLMKARPRTAWVVCEVPESQLTRVKQGQTCQLSFTAYPGEGFQGNLQAINEIADAQTRMIKLRILVANAGGRLKAGMFATVRFGISEGNFLSVPQSAVVTIQGKDYVFVQTQPRRFVRRAVTTGSQTGSSIIVLSGLKAGEAVVSENTMQLKGISFGF
;
A
#
# COMPACT_ATOMS: atom_id res chain seq x y z
N MET A 1 116.36 42.90 12.16
CA MET A 1 116.46 43.96 13.18
C MET A 1 115.35 44.96 12.91
N ASN A 2 114.57 45.35 13.92
CA ASN A 2 113.33 46.18 13.85
C ASN A 2 112.15 45.49 13.11
N VAL A 3 110.95 45.20 13.65
CA VAL A 3 110.18 45.46 14.90
C VAL A 3 109.24 46.70 14.89
N ARG A 4 107.98 46.48 15.35
CA ARG A 4 106.83 47.41 15.65
C ARG A 4 105.96 47.85 14.43
N THR A 5 104.65 47.47 14.27
CA THR A 5 103.36 47.63 15.04
C THR A 5 102.60 48.92 14.69
N TYR A 6 101.25 49.03 14.58
CA TYR A 6 100.08 48.11 14.68
C TYR A 6 99.11 48.39 13.46
N THR A 7 97.75 48.43 13.39
CA THR A 7 96.59 48.37 14.35
C THR A 7 95.24 48.13 13.61
N CYS A 8 94.35 47.26 14.14
CA CYS A 8 92.89 47.12 13.81
C CYS A 8 92.48 46.77 12.34
N LEU A 9 91.26 46.30 12.00
CA LEU A 9 90.01 46.05 12.76
C LEU A 9 89.28 44.75 12.24
N LEU A 10 88.25 44.29 12.96
CA LEU A 10 87.35 43.14 12.67
C LEU A 10 86.65 43.13 11.28
N LEU A 11 86.38 41.91 10.75
CA LEU A 11 85.00 41.33 10.72
C LEU A 11 84.97 39.81 10.41
N LEU A 12 83.83 39.16 10.70
CA LEU A 12 83.53 37.75 10.37
C LEU A 12 82.91 37.61 8.96
N GLY A 13 83.00 36.41 8.36
CA GLY A 13 82.29 36.07 7.13
C GLY A 13 82.48 34.62 6.67
N LEU A 14 81.76 33.67 7.27
CA LEU A 14 81.81 32.24 6.93
C LEU A 14 80.72 31.81 5.93
N LEU A 15 81.03 30.76 5.16
CA LEU A 15 80.11 29.81 4.51
C LEU A 15 79.15 30.31 3.41
N ALA A 16 79.62 30.16 2.17
CA ALA A 16 78.96 29.42 1.08
C ALA A 16 77.41 29.33 1.07
N CYS A 17 76.76 30.24 0.34
CA CYS A 17 75.36 30.05 -0.09
C CYS A 17 75.26 29.02 -1.23
N GLN A 18 74.97 27.76 -0.90
CA GLN A 18 74.38 26.84 -1.89
C GLN A 18 72.94 27.29 -2.21
N LYS A 19 72.63 27.43 -3.49
CA LYS A 19 71.34 27.95 -3.97
C LYS A 19 70.27 26.86 -3.96
N THR A 20 69.66 26.62 -2.81
CA THR A 20 68.54 25.66 -2.67
C THR A 20 67.38 26.04 -3.57
N GLU A 21 67.08 25.19 -4.55
CA GLU A 21 65.86 25.31 -5.35
C GLU A 21 64.62 25.07 -4.47
N LYS A 22 63.70 26.02 -4.46
CA LYS A 22 62.38 25.80 -3.86
C LYS A 22 61.60 24.83 -4.74
N LYS A 23 61.53 23.56 -4.33
CA LYS A 23 60.53 22.62 -4.83
C LYS A 23 59.15 23.30 -4.77
N ALA A 24 58.44 23.31 -5.89
CA ALA A 24 57.13 23.97 -5.98
C ALA A 24 56.17 23.40 -4.91
N PRO A 25 55.22 24.20 -4.38
CA PRO A 25 54.16 23.69 -3.52
C PRO A 25 53.45 22.52 -4.22
N PRO A 26 53.09 21.44 -3.50
CA PRO A 26 52.34 20.34 -4.09
C PRO A 26 51.04 20.89 -4.69
N GLU A 27 50.81 20.60 -5.97
CA GLU A 27 49.67 21.11 -6.71
C GLU A 27 48.38 20.65 -6.03
N LEU A 28 47.59 21.60 -5.52
CA LEU A 28 46.39 21.31 -4.76
C LEU A 28 45.34 20.67 -5.67
N LEU A 29 45.21 19.35 -5.57
CA LEU A 29 44.26 18.52 -6.30
C LEU A 29 42.81 18.87 -5.93
N ARG A 30 42.28 19.92 -6.57
CA ARG A 30 40.92 20.43 -6.36
C ARG A 30 39.90 19.69 -7.25
N PRO A 31 38.70 19.39 -6.74
CA PRO A 31 37.55 19.03 -7.58
C PRO A 31 37.32 20.08 -8.68
N THR A 32 37.10 19.62 -9.91
CA THR A 32 36.68 20.48 -11.01
C THR A 32 35.16 20.50 -11.06
N VAL A 33 34.56 21.69 -11.13
CA VAL A 33 33.11 21.90 -11.12
C VAL A 33 32.68 22.59 -12.40
N ALA A 34 31.63 22.08 -13.05
CA ALA A 34 31.11 22.58 -14.31
C ALA A 34 29.57 22.58 -14.31
N GLN A 35 28.98 23.21 -15.34
CA GLN A 35 27.53 23.29 -15.55
C GLN A 35 26.78 23.86 -14.33
N ASP A 36 27.17 25.05 -13.86
CA ASP A 36 26.54 25.73 -12.71
C ASP A 36 26.44 24.84 -11.46
N GLY A 37 27.57 24.22 -11.09
CA GLY A 37 27.65 23.31 -9.95
C GLY A 37 27.12 21.90 -10.19
N GLN A 38 26.47 21.63 -11.33
CA GLN A 38 25.79 20.35 -11.57
C GLN A 38 26.74 19.18 -11.81
N LEU A 39 27.91 19.43 -12.40
CA LEU A 39 28.89 18.40 -12.73
C LEU A 39 30.15 18.54 -11.87
N ILE A 40 30.43 17.54 -11.04
CA ILE A 40 31.65 17.42 -10.25
C ILE A 40 32.55 16.35 -10.86
N THR A 41 33.83 16.68 -11.07
CA THR A 41 34.86 15.71 -11.43
C THR A 41 35.98 15.76 -10.39
N LEU A 42 36.22 14.64 -9.71
CA LEU A 42 37.29 14.50 -8.73
C LEU A 42 38.63 14.17 -9.42
N PRO A 43 39.77 14.62 -8.88
CA PRO A 43 41.06 14.42 -9.54
C PRO A 43 41.56 12.97 -9.46
N THR A 44 41.40 12.30 -8.31
CA THR A 44 41.92 10.94 -8.05
C THR A 44 40.82 9.95 -7.70
N ASP A 45 41.03 8.67 -8.04
CA ASP A 45 40.07 7.61 -7.72
C ASP A 45 40.01 7.34 -6.20
N ALA A 46 41.10 7.65 -5.47
CA ALA A 46 41.12 7.62 -4.01
C ALA A 46 40.11 8.61 -3.40
N MET A 47 40.07 9.86 -3.86
CA MET A 47 39.06 10.85 -3.41
C MET A 47 37.63 10.47 -3.86
N ALA A 48 37.48 9.62 -4.87
CA ALA A 48 36.18 9.11 -5.28
C ALA A 48 35.69 7.92 -4.43
N ALA A 49 36.61 7.13 -3.87
CA ALA A 49 36.30 5.99 -3.00
C ALA A 49 35.63 6.40 -1.67
N ASP A 50 35.86 7.64 -1.21
CA ASP A 50 35.21 8.22 -0.02
C ASP A 50 33.69 8.42 -0.21
N PHE A 51 33.18 8.41 -1.45
CA PHE A 51 31.77 8.61 -1.78
C PHE A 51 31.08 7.29 -2.13
N LYS A 52 30.72 6.50 -1.10
CA LYS A 52 29.96 5.26 -1.32
C LYS A 52 28.60 5.57 -1.96
N THR A 53 28.20 4.72 -2.91
CA THR A 53 26.91 4.79 -3.59
C THR A 53 26.03 3.59 -3.27
N THR A 54 24.72 3.84 -3.23
CA THR A 54 23.67 2.84 -3.17
C THR A 54 22.86 2.92 -4.48
N PRO A 55 22.49 1.80 -5.13
CA PRO A 55 21.61 1.85 -6.29
C PRO A 55 20.22 2.40 -5.90
N ALA A 56 19.60 3.17 -6.80
CA ALA A 56 18.20 3.56 -6.68
C ALA A 56 17.30 2.34 -6.94
N GLU A 57 16.90 1.64 -5.87
CA GLU A 57 16.14 0.40 -5.95
C GLU A 57 14.62 0.64 -6.07
N PRO A 58 13.88 -0.19 -6.83
CA PRO A 58 12.42 -0.18 -6.84
C PRO A 58 11.86 -0.47 -5.45
N SER A 59 11.15 0.50 -4.89
CA SER A 59 10.65 0.47 -3.53
C SER A 59 9.13 0.44 -3.55
N ASN A 60 8.58 -0.77 -3.40
CA ASN A 60 7.16 -0.97 -3.18
C ASN A 60 6.84 -0.61 -1.73
N LEU A 61 6.69 0.69 -1.42
CA LEU A 61 6.21 1.08 -0.10
C LEU A 61 4.80 0.54 0.09
N ARG A 62 4.68 -0.31 1.10
CA ARG A 62 3.41 -0.61 1.74
C ARG A 62 3.19 0.45 2.79
N ALA A 63 2.38 1.45 2.45
CA ALA A 63 1.70 2.21 3.49
C ALA A 63 0.63 1.27 4.07
N ASP A 64 0.97 0.53 5.13
CA ASP A 64 0.03 -0.38 5.78
C ASP A 64 -1.01 0.45 6.55
N PHE A 65 -2.19 0.63 5.94
CA PHE A 65 -3.34 1.23 6.60
C PHE A 65 -4.07 0.14 7.41
N GLU A 66 -4.18 0.34 8.73
CA GLU A 66 -4.93 -0.53 9.63
C GLU A 66 -6.37 -0.04 9.84
N ALA A 67 -7.35 -0.93 9.73
CA ALA A 67 -8.75 -0.68 10.05
C ALA A 67 -9.29 -1.73 11.05
N PRO A 68 -10.07 -1.32 12.07
CA PRO A 68 -10.77 -2.25 12.96
C PRO A 68 -11.88 -2.98 12.18
N ALA A 69 -12.10 -4.25 12.53
CA ALA A 69 -12.94 -5.15 11.76
C ALA A 69 -13.65 -6.19 12.62
N GLN A 70 -14.72 -6.78 12.09
CA GLN A 70 -15.45 -7.88 12.71
C GLN A 70 -15.87 -8.92 11.67
N VAL A 71 -15.90 -10.19 12.05
CA VAL A 71 -16.53 -11.25 11.24
C VAL A 71 -18.03 -11.02 11.24
N ALA A 72 -18.55 -10.42 10.17
CA ALA A 72 -19.97 -10.13 10.02
C ALA A 72 -20.77 -11.39 9.68
N ALA A 73 -20.19 -12.34 8.93
CA ALA A 73 -20.86 -13.58 8.59
C ALA A 73 -19.90 -14.76 8.39
N THR A 74 -20.36 -15.98 8.64
CA THR A 74 -19.63 -17.23 8.43
C THR A 74 -20.48 -18.27 7.72
N VAL A 75 -19.88 -19.02 6.81
CA VAL A 75 -20.59 -20.00 5.97
C VAL A 75 -20.20 -21.42 6.40
N ILE A 76 -21.15 -22.16 6.96
CA ILE A 76 -20.98 -23.53 7.42
C ILE A 76 -21.73 -24.51 6.49
N PRO A 77 -21.25 -25.75 6.30
CA PRO A 77 -22.05 -26.78 5.64
C PRO A 77 -23.25 -27.15 6.51
N SER A 78 -24.40 -27.46 5.90
CA SER A 78 -25.51 -28.11 6.60
C SER A 78 -25.12 -29.54 6.98
N GLN A 79 -25.61 -30.02 8.13
CA GLN A 79 -25.44 -31.41 8.56
C GLN A 79 -26.49 -32.35 7.95
N GLU A 80 -27.64 -31.80 7.56
CA GLU A 80 -28.78 -32.56 7.01
C GLU A 80 -28.72 -32.69 5.49
N ASN A 81 -28.11 -31.72 4.80
CA ASN A 81 -28.02 -31.69 3.35
C ASN A 81 -26.62 -31.21 2.90
N PRO A 82 -25.73 -32.10 2.41
CA PRO A 82 -24.37 -31.75 1.99
C PRO A 82 -24.29 -30.72 0.85
N ASP A 83 -25.33 -30.61 0.02
CA ASP A 83 -25.40 -29.63 -1.09
C ASP A 83 -25.86 -28.23 -0.62
N GLN A 84 -26.07 -28.03 0.69
CA GLN A 84 -26.53 -26.78 1.28
C GLN A 84 -25.57 -26.23 2.33
N HIS A 85 -25.57 -24.91 2.45
CA HIS A 85 -24.84 -24.16 3.47
C HIS A 85 -25.78 -23.28 4.29
N LEU A 86 -25.36 -22.99 5.51
CA LEU A 86 -26.00 -22.02 6.40
C LEU A 86 -25.06 -20.82 6.53
N VAL A 87 -25.62 -19.61 6.44
CA VAL A 87 -24.90 -18.36 6.73
C VAL A 87 -25.27 -17.89 8.13
N LEU A 88 -24.30 -17.86 9.02
CA LEU A 88 -24.44 -17.34 10.39
C LEU A 88 -23.89 -15.93 10.45
N PHE A 89 -24.76 -14.94 10.68
CA PHE A 89 -24.41 -13.53 10.85
C PHE A 89 -24.05 -13.22 12.33
N ASN A 90 -23.32 -12.12 12.55
CA ASN A 90 -23.17 -11.50 13.88
C ASN A 90 -24.38 -10.64 14.24
N ASP A 91 -25.05 -10.11 13.22
CA ASP A 91 -26.19 -9.20 13.29
C ASP A 91 -27.52 -9.99 13.22
N ALA A 92 -28.44 -9.68 14.12
CA ALA A 92 -29.71 -10.38 14.24
C ALA A 92 -30.76 -9.93 13.20
N GLU A 93 -30.68 -8.69 12.71
CA GLU A 93 -31.54 -8.20 11.63
C GLU A 93 -31.13 -8.89 10.33
N LEU A 94 -29.83 -8.89 9.96
CA LEU A 94 -29.34 -9.60 8.77
C LEU A 94 -29.62 -11.11 8.80
N ALA A 95 -29.58 -11.74 9.98
CA ALA A 95 -29.99 -13.14 10.14
C ALA A 95 -31.49 -13.35 9.89
N SER A 96 -32.34 -12.44 10.37
CA SER A 96 -33.78 -12.46 10.11
C SER A 96 -34.09 -12.26 8.63
N GLU A 97 -33.51 -11.22 8.02
CA GLU A 97 -33.67 -10.88 6.60
C GLU A 97 -33.28 -12.03 5.67
N TYR A 98 -32.14 -12.69 5.94
CA TYR A 98 -31.72 -13.87 5.18
C TYR A 98 -32.67 -15.06 5.37
N THR A 99 -33.22 -15.24 6.57
CA THR A 99 -34.20 -16.31 6.85
C THR A 99 -35.52 -16.08 6.11
N GLN A 100 -36.05 -14.86 6.11
CA GLN A 100 -37.26 -14.52 5.35
C GLN A 100 -37.04 -14.65 3.84
N LEU A 101 -35.88 -14.21 3.33
CA LEU A 101 -35.51 -14.41 1.93
C LEU A 101 -35.53 -15.90 1.53
N LEU A 102 -35.01 -16.79 2.36
CA LEU A 102 -35.07 -18.23 2.11
C LEU A 102 -36.51 -18.75 2.12
N GLN A 103 -37.34 -18.30 3.07
CA GLN A 103 -38.76 -18.70 3.14
C GLN A 103 -39.56 -18.23 1.92
N HIS A 104 -39.47 -16.97 1.53
CA HIS A 104 -40.15 -16.44 0.35
C HIS A 104 -39.71 -17.16 -0.93
N ARG A 105 -38.42 -17.54 -1.06
CA ARG A 105 -37.97 -18.37 -2.20
C ARG A 105 -38.57 -19.77 -2.23
N ILE A 106 -38.83 -20.38 -1.06
CA ILE A 106 -39.53 -21.67 -0.95
C ILE A 106 -41.01 -21.53 -1.33
N ASN A 107 -41.66 -20.45 -0.85
CA ASN A 107 -43.04 -20.10 -1.19
C ASN A 107 -43.19 -19.87 -2.70
N ILE A 108 -42.38 -18.99 -3.30
CA ILE A 108 -42.35 -18.68 -4.74
C ILE A 108 -42.16 -19.94 -5.59
N ARG A 109 -41.24 -20.84 -5.21
CA ARG A 109 -41.04 -22.12 -5.91
C ARG A 109 -42.31 -22.99 -5.86
N THR A 110 -43.00 -23.01 -4.73
CA THR A 110 -44.23 -23.79 -4.54
C THR A 110 -45.40 -23.18 -5.31
N LEU A 111 -45.57 -21.87 -5.25
CA LEU A 111 -46.61 -21.12 -5.96
C LEU A 111 -46.40 -21.11 -7.49
N THR A 112 -45.16 -21.15 -7.96
CA THR A 112 -44.89 -21.31 -9.40
C THR A 112 -45.47 -22.62 -9.94
N VAL A 113 -45.45 -23.69 -9.13
CA VAL A 113 -46.06 -24.99 -9.46
C VAL A 113 -47.60 -24.96 -9.30
N SER A 114 -48.15 -24.22 -8.33
CA SER A 114 -49.61 -24.07 -8.22
C SER A 114 -50.20 -23.24 -9.36
N VAL A 115 -49.55 -22.14 -9.77
CA VAL A 115 -49.94 -21.32 -10.94
C VAL A 115 -49.90 -22.15 -12.22
N ALA A 116 -48.85 -22.95 -12.44
CA ALA A 116 -48.77 -23.84 -13.59
C ALA A 116 -49.93 -24.85 -13.61
N ARG A 117 -50.26 -25.46 -12.46
CA ARG A 117 -51.39 -26.38 -12.33
C ARG A 117 -52.75 -25.70 -12.52
N ALA A 118 -52.94 -24.49 -11.99
CA ALA A 118 -54.18 -23.75 -12.15
C ALA A 118 -54.42 -23.39 -13.63
N LYS A 119 -53.37 -23.00 -14.36
CA LYS A 119 -53.44 -22.71 -15.80
C LYS A 119 -53.77 -23.95 -16.63
N ASP A 120 -53.20 -25.11 -16.29
CA ASP A 120 -53.50 -26.39 -16.93
C ASP A 120 -54.94 -26.86 -16.63
N LEU A 121 -55.42 -26.74 -15.40
CA LEU A 121 -56.82 -27.04 -15.08
C LEU A 121 -57.78 -26.11 -15.84
N ALA A 122 -57.49 -24.81 -15.92
CA ALA A 122 -58.31 -23.84 -16.64
C ALA A 122 -58.32 -24.07 -18.16
N SER A 123 -57.19 -24.42 -18.78
CA SER A 123 -57.12 -24.71 -20.23
C SER A 123 -57.87 -26.01 -20.59
N ASN A 124 -57.90 -26.99 -19.69
CA ASN A 124 -58.65 -28.24 -19.84
C ASN A 124 -60.11 -28.14 -19.35
N GLY A 125 -60.60 -26.96 -18.97
CA GLY A 125 -61.99 -26.73 -18.51
C GLY A 125 -62.32 -27.29 -17.11
N ALA A 126 -61.32 -27.71 -16.35
CA ALA A 126 -61.42 -28.27 -15.00
C ALA A 126 -61.12 -27.24 -13.88
N GLY A 127 -60.95 -25.96 -14.22
CA GLY A 127 -60.73 -24.84 -13.30
C GLY A 127 -61.16 -23.52 -13.93
N THR A 128 -61.18 -22.43 -13.16
CA THR A 128 -61.65 -21.12 -13.63
C THR A 128 -60.50 -20.13 -13.81
N GLY A 129 -60.73 -19.10 -14.64
CA GLY A 129 -59.78 -17.98 -14.77
C GLY A 129 -59.60 -17.17 -13.48
N ARG A 130 -60.53 -17.27 -12.51
CA ARG A 130 -60.35 -16.68 -11.18
C ARG A 130 -59.30 -17.43 -10.38
N ASP A 131 -59.30 -18.76 -10.43
CA ASP A 131 -58.34 -19.58 -9.67
C ASP A 131 -56.90 -19.36 -10.17
N VAL A 132 -56.75 -19.15 -11.49
CA VAL A 132 -55.49 -18.72 -12.11
C VAL A 132 -55.07 -17.35 -11.58
N LEU A 133 -55.94 -16.36 -11.66
CA LEU A 133 -55.65 -14.98 -11.22
C LEU A 133 -55.31 -14.92 -9.72
N GLU A 134 -55.98 -15.72 -8.88
CA GLU A 134 -55.73 -15.77 -7.45
C GLU A 134 -54.35 -16.40 -7.15
N ALA A 135 -54.00 -17.50 -7.83
CA ALA A 135 -52.68 -18.11 -7.70
C ALA A 135 -51.55 -17.19 -8.23
N GLU A 136 -51.77 -16.47 -9.34
CA GLU A 136 -50.83 -15.47 -9.85
C GLU A 136 -50.67 -14.30 -8.87
N THR A 137 -51.76 -13.81 -8.29
CA THR A 137 -51.73 -12.73 -7.29
C THR A 137 -50.92 -13.14 -6.05
N GLN A 138 -51.08 -14.38 -5.57
CA GLN A 138 -50.26 -14.93 -4.49
C GLN A 138 -48.77 -14.99 -4.87
N LEU A 139 -48.45 -15.43 -6.09
CA LEU A 139 -47.07 -15.52 -6.58
C LEU A 139 -46.39 -14.15 -6.71
N GLU A 140 -47.08 -13.12 -7.21
CA GLU A 140 -46.51 -11.77 -7.32
C GLU A 140 -46.37 -11.08 -5.96
N ASN A 141 -47.29 -11.31 -5.02
CA ASN A 141 -47.15 -10.81 -3.64
C ASN A 141 -45.89 -11.37 -2.95
N GLU A 142 -45.63 -12.67 -3.07
CA GLU A 142 -44.43 -13.30 -2.50
C GLU A 142 -43.13 -12.83 -3.18
N LYS A 143 -43.16 -12.55 -4.49
CA LYS A 143 -42.03 -11.91 -5.19
C LYS A 143 -41.78 -10.49 -4.71
N ALA A 144 -42.82 -9.70 -4.45
CA ALA A 144 -42.69 -8.35 -3.92
C ALA A 144 -42.04 -8.36 -2.52
N ALA A 145 -42.45 -9.28 -1.64
CA ALA A 145 -41.83 -9.48 -0.33
C ALA A 145 -40.35 -9.92 -0.45
N LEU A 146 -40.03 -10.84 -1.37
CA LEU A 146 -38.64 -11.24 -1.65
C LEU A 146 -37.77 -10.02 -2.02
N ILE A 147 -38.26 -9.12 -2.87
CA ILE A 147 -37.51 -7.92 -3.30
C ILE A 147 -37.22 -6.98 -2.12
N GLU A 148 -38.12 -6.87 -1.14
CA GLU A 148 -37.86 -6.07 0.07
C GLU A 148 -36.69 -6.64 0.87
N HIS A 149 -36.69 -7.95 1.14
CA HIS A 149 -35.60 -8.61 1.86
C HIS A 149 -34.27 -8.60 1.08
N GLU A 150 -34.31 -8.72 -0.25
CA GLU A 150 -33.13 -8.54 -1.11
C GLU A 150 -32.55 -7.12 -1.00
N ALA A 151 -33.40 -6.09 -0.94
CA ALA A 151 -32.98 -4.69 -0.77
C ALA A 151 -32.40 -4.42 0.62
N ARG A 152 -33.01 -4.95 1.68
CA ARG A 152 -32.52 -4.83 3.07
C ARG A 152 -31.15 -5.49 3.23
N LEU A 153 -30.97 -6.70 2.71
CA LEU A 153 -29.68 -7.39 2.67
C LEU A 153 -28.62 -6.66 1.82
N GLN A 154 -29.01 -6.05 0.70
CA GLN A 154 -28.12 -5.21 -0.12
C GLN A 154 -27.62 -3.99 0.66
N MET A 155 -28.51 -3.26 1.36
CA MET A 155 -28.12 -2.12 2.22
C MET A 155 -27.18 -2.54 3.35
N GLY A 156 -27.42 -3.72 3.94
CA GLY A 156 -26.53 -4.37 4.90
C GLY A 156 -25.17 -4.79 4.35
N GLY A 157 -24.93 -4.64 3.04
CA GLY A 157 -23.69 -5.04 2.38
C GLY A 157 -23.60 -6.55 2.10
N PHE A 158 -24.73 -7.25 1.96
CA PHE A 158 -24.83 -8.69 1.73
C PHE A 158 -25.86 -9.09 0.65
N PRO A 159 -25.73 -8.65 -0.62
CA PRO A 159 -26.56 -9.08 -1.75
C PRO A 159 -26.89 -10.57 -1.75
N ALA A 160 -28.19 -10.88 -1.94
CA ALA A 160 -28.70 -12.25 -1.89
C ALA A 160 -27.99 -13.21 -2.85
N GLU A 161 -27.61 -12.76 -4.06
CA GLU A 161 -26.86 -13.58 -5.02
C GLU A 161 -25.53 -14.09 -4.43
N LEU A 162 -24.84 -13.28 -3.63
CA LEU A 162 -23.60 -13.70 -2.95
C LEU A 162 -23.88 -14.75 -1.87
N LEU A 163 -24.91 -14.55 -1.06
CA LEU A 163 -25.29 -15.48 0.01
C LEU A 163 -25.71 -16.85 -0.57
N MET A 164 -26.37 -16.84 -1.73
CA MET A 164 -26.80 -18.05 -2.43
C MET A 164 -25.66 -18.73 -3.21
N LYS A 165 -24.66 -17.98 -3.69
CA LYS A 165 -23.43 -18.50 -4.33
C LYS A 165 -22.26 -18.67 -3.34
N ALA A 166 -22.55 -18.65 -2.03
CA ALA A 166 -21.54 -18.84 -1.00
C ALA A 166 -20.91 -20.24 -1.09
N ARG A 167 -19.70 -20.37 -0.53
CA ARG A 167 -19.03 -21.68 -0.40
C ARG A 167 -18.88 -22.00 1.09
N PRO A 168 -19.17 -23.24 1.54
CA PRO A 168 -18.87 -23.67 2.89
C PRO A 168 -17.41 -23.39 3.28
N ARG A 169 -17.17 -23.15 4.58
CA ARG A 169 -15.84 -22.89 5.16
C ARG A 169 -15.22 -21.57 4.66
N THR A 170 -16.03 -20.53 4.45
CA THR A 170 -15.57 -19.14 4.31
C THR A 170 -16.09 -18.26 5.45
N ALA A 171 -15.49 -17.09 5.60
CA ALA A 171 -15.97 -16.02 6.47
C ALA A 171 -15.93 -14.69 5.70
N TRP A 172 -16.90 -13.82 5.98
CA TRP A 172 -16.87 -12.41 5.58
C TRP A 172 -16.53 -11.55 6.77
N VAL A 173 -15.43 -10.82 6.64
CA VAL A 173 -15.02 -9.77 7.58
C VAL A 173 -15.48 -8.43 7.01
N VAL A 174 -16.13 -7.61 7.84
CA VAL A 174 -16.43 -6.22 7.51
C VAL A 174 -15.52 -5.32 8.34
N CYS A 175 -14.94 -4.32 7.70
CA CYS A 175 -14.22 -3.23 8.35
C CYS A 175 -14.72 -1.88 7.82
N GLU A 176 -14.52 -0.82 8.60
CA GLU A 176 -14.97 0.52 8.25
C GLU A 176 -13.77 1.43 8.03
N VAL A 177 -13.81 2.20 6.94
CA VAL A 177 -12.70 3.07 6.52
C VAL A 177 -13.22 4.49 6.21
N PRO A 178 -12.48 5.55 6.54
CA PRO A 178 -12.90 6.91 6.17
C PRO A 178 -12.95 7.08 4.65
N GLU A 179 -13.95 7.81 4.15
CA GLU A 179 -14.09 8.17 2.72
C GLU A 179 -12.79 8.71 2.11
N SER A 180 -12.03 9.53 2.87
CA SER A 180 -10.75 10.11 2.45
C SER A 180 -9.64 9.08 2.16
N GLN A 181 -9.78 7.84 2.62
CA GLN A 181 -8.83 6.75 2.36
C GLN A 181 -9.27 5.83 1.21
N LEU A 182 -10.49 5.99 0.70
CA LEU A 182 -11.06 5.13 -0.34
C LEU A 182 -10.19 5.06 -1.61
N THR A 183 -9.57 6.17 -1.99
CA THR A 183 -8.67 6.27 -3.16
C THR A 183 -7.43 5.35 -3.08
N ARG A 184 -7.07 4.91 -1.86
CA ARG A 184 -5.92 4.04 -1.59
C ARG A 184 -6.27 2.54 -1.62
N VAL A 185 -7.56 2.21 -1.58
CA VAL A 185 -8.07 0.84 -1.42
C VAL A 185 -8.79 0.40 -2.69
N LYS A 186 -8.51 -0.80 -3.20
CA LYS A 186 -9.06 -1.29 -4.48
C LYS A 186 -9.77 -2.62 -4.32
N GLN A 187 -10.95 -2.77 -4.93
CA GLN A 187 -11.65 -4.05 -5.00
C GLN A 187 -10.74 -5.11 -5.66
N GLY A 188 -10.73 -6.32 -5.13
CA GLY A 188 -9.82 -7.40 -5.52
C GLY A 188 -8.44 -7.36 -4.84
N GLN A 189 -8.09 -6.29 -4.11
CA GLN A 189 -6.84 -6.21 -3.35
C GLN A 189 -6.80 -7.24 -2.22
N THR A 190 -5.66 -7.93 -2.09
CA THR A 190 -5.37 -8.82 -0.95
C THR A 190 -4.94 -8.01 0.27
N CYS A 191 -5.50 -8.32 1.43
CA CYS A 191 -5.18 -7.71 2.72
C CYS A 191 -4.74 -8.78 3.74
N GLN A 192 -4.02 -8.35 4.78
CA GLN A 192 -3.72 -9.19 5.94
C GLN A 192 -4.75 -8.96 7.04
N LEU A 193 -5.03 -9.98 7.84
CA LEU A 193 -5.93 -9.88 8.98
C LEU A 193 -5.27 -10.51 10.22
N SER A 194 -5.41 -9.83 11.36
CA SER A 194 -5.00 -10.31 12.68
C SER A 194 -6.22 -10.38 13.57
N PHE A 195 -6.65 -11.59 13.94
CA PHE A 195 -7.82 -11.79 14.81
C PHE A 195 -7.42 -11.75 16.28
N THR A 196 -8.18 -11.05 17.12
CA THR A 196 -7.89 -10.94 18.57
C THR A 196 -7.90 -12.29 19.28
N ALA A 197 -8.65 -13.26 18.75
CA ALA A 197 -8.71 -14.64 19.25
C ALA A 197 -7.51 -15.52 18.85
N TYR A 198 -6.69 -15.08 17.88
CA TYR A 198 -5.56 -15.83 17.32
C TYR A 198 -4.30 -14.95 17.20
N PRO A 199 -3.78 -14.42 18.33
CA PRO A 199 -2.63 -13.52 18.32
C PRO A 199 -1.38 -14.19 17.73
N GLY A 200 -0.73 -13.52 16.78
CA GLY A 200 0.44 -14.04 16.07
C GLY A 200 0.14 -14.89 14.83
N GLU A 201 -1.10 -15.34 14.64
CA GLU A 201 -1.51 -15.97 13.37
C GLU A 201 -1.88 -14.90 12.33
N GLY A 202 -1.10 -14.83 11.25
CA GLY A 202 -1.40 -13.98 10.10
C GLY A 202 -2.43 -14.65 9.17
N PHE A 203 -3.62 -14.08 9.06
CA PHE A 203 -4.63 -14.51 8.09
C PHE A 203 -4.54 -13.65 6.83
N GLN A 204 -4.97 -14.19 5.69
CA GLN A 204 -5.05 -13.50 4.42
C GLN A 204 -6.50 -13.47 3.93
N GLY A 205 -6.93 -12.31 3.42
CA GLY A 205 -8.25 -12.11 2.84
C GLY A 205 -8.17 -11.29 1.56
N ASN A 206 -9.24 -11.33 0.76
CA ASN A 206 -9.35 -10.51 -0.45
C ASN A 206 -10.55 -9.57 -0.31
N LEU A 207 -10.35 -8.29 -0.59
CA LEU A 207 -11.41 -7.28 -0.57
C LEU A 207 -12.41 -7.58 -1.70
N GLN A 208 -13.54 -8.19 -1.36
CA GLN A 208 -14.53 -8.66 -2.33
C GLN A 208 -15.45 -7.52 -2.80
N ALA A 209 -15.78 -6.59 -1.92
CA ALA A 209 -16.59 -5.42 -2.26
C ALA A 209 -16.28 -4.22 -1.36
N ILE A 210 -16.48 -3.04 -1.93
CA ILE A 210 -16.62 -1.76 -1.26
C ILE A 210 -18.13 -1.48 -1.23
N ASN A 211 -18.72 -1.07 -0.11
CA ASN A 211 -20.15 -0.72 -0.10
C ASN A 211 -20.37 0.61 -0.83
N GLU A 212 -21.44 0.70 -1.62
CA GLU A 212 -21.79 1.90 -2.40
C GLU A 212 -22.35 3.02 -1.51
N ILE A 213 -22.88 2.65 -0.34
CA ILE A 213 -23.43 3.57 0.66
C ILE A 213 -22.37 3.85 1.73
N ALA A 214 -21.96 5.11 1.84
CA ALA A 214 -21.22 5.63 2.98
C ALA A 214 -22.18 5.95 4.13
N ASP A 215 -21.76 5.71 5.37
CA ASP A 215 -22.53 6.12 6.55
C ASP A 215 -22.48 7.65 6.71
N ALA A 216 -23.65 8.29 6.65
CA ALA A 216 -23.75 9.75 6.59
C ALA A 216 -23.37 10.47 7.89
N GLN A 217 -23.33 9.77 9.04
CA GLN A 217 -23.00 10.37 10.34
C GLN A 217 -21.48 10.30 10.61
N THR A 218 -20.87 9.16 10.32
CA THR A 218 -19.46 8.85 10.60
C THR A 218 -18.53 9.13 9.41
N ARG A 219 -19.07 9.22 8.19
CA ARG A 219 -18.34 9.26 6.91
C ARG A 219 -17.42 8.05 6.69
N MET A 220 -17.82 6.92 7.24
CA MET A 220 -17.16 5.63 7.04
C MET A 220 -17.82 4.86 5.90
N ILE A 221 -17.01 4.11 5.16
CA ILE A 221 -17.45 3.18 4.11
C ILE A 221 -17.17 1.77 4.59
N LYS A 222 -18.20 0.91 4.56
CA LYS A 222 -18.10 -0.50 4.90
C LYS A 222 -17.39 -1.26 3.77
N LEU A 223 -16.32 -1.97 4.10
CA LEU A 223 -15.55 -2.83 3.21
C LEU A 223 -15.79 -4.29 3.57
N ARG A 224 -16.06 -5.16 2.59
CA ARG A 224 -16.34 -6.59 2.82
C ARG A 224 -15.24 -7.47 2.23
N ILE A 225 -14.53 -8.16 3.12
CA ILE A 225 -13.36 -9.00 2.84
C ILE A 225 -13.75 -10.48 2.95
N LEU A 226 -13.41 -11.27 1.94
CA LEU A 226 -13.58 -12.71 1.95
C LEU A 226 -12.33 -13.39 2.52
N VAL A 227 -12.51 -14.22 3.54
CA VAL A 227 -11.45 -14.95 4.25
C VAL A 227 -11.73 -16.46 4.20
N ALA A 228 -10.69 -17.28 4.02
CA ALA A 228 -10.81 -18.73 4.08
C ALA A 228 -10.95 -19.19 5.54
N ASN A 229 -11.98 -20.01 5.83
CA ASN A 229 -12.28 -20.53 7.15
C ASN A 229 -12.26 -22.06 7.16
N ALA A 230 -11.26 -22.67 6.52
CA ALA A 230 -11.16 -24.10 6.27
C ALA A 230 -11.35 -24.96 7.54
N GLY A 231 -10.78 -24.54 8.66
CA GLY A 231 -10.91 -25.22 9.96
C GLY A 231 -12.12 -24.83 10.81
N GLY A 232 -13.03 -23.98 10.32
CA GLY A 232 -14.19 -23.50 11.11
C GLY A 232 -13.82 -22.67 12.35
N ARG A 233 -12.60 -22.11 12.38
CA ARG A 233 -12.03 -21.39 13.53
C ARG A 233 -12.62 -20.00 13.68
N LEU A 234 -12.83 -19.29 12.57
CA LEU A 234 -13.46 -17.98 12.57
C LEU A 234 -14.96 -18.14 12.80
N LYS A 235 -15.50 -17.36 13.73
CA LYS A 235 -16.93 -17.32 14.09
C LYS A 235 -17.46 -15.91 13.88
N ALA A 236 -18.75 -15.79 13.55
CA ALA A 236 -19.42 -14.49 13.51
C ALA A 236 -19.26 -13.76 14.86
N GLY A 237 -19.07 -12.44 14.80
CA GLY A 237 -18.84 -11.58 15.97
C GLY A 237 -17.38 -11.47 16.43
N MET A 238 -16.44 -12.29 15.93
CA MET A 238 -15.02 -12.17 16.26
C MET A 238 -14.42 -10.86 15.72
N PHE A 239 -13.66 -10.15 16.55
CA PHE A 239 -12.93 -8.95 16.16
C PHE A 239 -11.58 -9.25 15.49
N ALA A 240 -11.16 -8.35 14.61
CA ALA A 240 -9.88 -8.37 13.92
C ALA A 240 -9.38 -6.94 13.62
N THR A 241 -8.09 -6.84 13.29
CA THR A 241 -7.52 -5.70 12.56
C THR A 241 -7.19 -6.13 11.14
N VAL A 242 -7.63 -5.35 10.15
CA VAL A 242 -7.27 -5.54 8.73
C VAL A 242 -6.12 -4.60 8.40
N ARG A 243 -5.08 -5.10 7.74
CA ARG A 243 -4.01 -4.30 7.11
C ARG A 243 -4.20 -4.27 5.60
N PHE A 244 -4.41 -3.09 5.06
CA PHE A 244 -4.35 -2.83 3.62
C PHE A 244 -2.92 -2.48 3.25
N GLY A 245 -2.22 -3.41 2.59
CA GLY A 245 -0.93 -3.14 1.98
C GLY A 245 -1.12 -2.23 0.76
N ILE A 246 -1.14 -0.92 0.98
CA ILE A 246 -1.29 0.08 -0.08
C ILE A 246 0.06 0.20 -0.77
N SER A 247 0.17 -0.37 -1.97
CA SER A 247 1.34 -0.20 -2.84
C SER A 247 1.29 1.21 -3.46
N GLU A 248 1.92 2.18 -2.81
CA GLU A 248 2.11 3.52 -3.39
C GLU A 248 3.16 3.44 -4.50
N GLY A 249 2.72 3.03 -5.70
CA GLY A 249 3.51 3.04 -6.94
C GLY A 249 4.66 2.04 -7.03
N ASN A 250 5.34 2.05 -8.18
CA ASN A 250 6.70 1.52 -8.36
C ASN A 250 7.68 2.71 -8.26
N PHE A 251 7.76 3.35 -7.10
CA PHE A 251 8.73 4.43 -6.89
C PHE A 251 10.14 3.87 -6.65
N LEU A 252 11.14 4.75 -6.69
CA LEU A 252 12.50 4.42 -6.27
C LEU A 252 12.70 4.88 -4.83
N SER A 253 13.47 4.15 -4.03
CA SER A 253 13.95 4.68 -2.74
C SER A 253 15.46 4.87 -2.75
N VAL A 254 15.90 5.88 -2.01
CA VAL A 254 17.30 6.10 -1.65
C VAL A 254 17.42 6.27 -0.13
N PRO A 255 18.59 6.01 0.48
CA PRO A 255 18.83 6.34 1.88
C PRO A 255 18.60 7.83 2.15
N GLN A 256 18.10 8.20 3.34
CA GLN A 256 17.89 9.60 3.72
C GLN A 256 19.17 10.45 3.58
N SER A 257 20.34 9.87 3.84
CA SER A 257 21.65 10.51 3.69
C SER A 257 22.06 10.84 2.25
N ALA A 258 21.35 10.29 1.24
CA ALA A 258 21.57 10.59 -0.17
C ALA A 258 20.85 11.85 -0.65
N VAL A 259 19.84 12.32 0.11
CA VAL A 259 19.00 13.48 -0.25
C VAL A 259 19.56 14.75 0.40
N VAL A 260 19.64 15.82 -0.39
CA VAL A 260 20.17 17.12 0.03
C VAL A 260 19.15 18.22 -0.30
N THR A 261 18.47 18.72 0.73
CA THR A 261 17.56 19.87 0.61
C THR A 261 18.33 21.20 0.63
N ILE A 262 18.02 22.09 -0.32
CA ILE A 262 18.47 23.49 -0.39
C ILE A 262 17.30 24.36 -0.85
N GLN A 263 16.99 25.43 -0.12
CA GLN A 263 15.91 26.39 -0.46
C GLN A 263 14.55 25.72 -0.78
N GLY A 264 14.21 24.64 -0.06
CA GLY A 264 12.96 23.90 -0.28
C GLY A 264 12.94 23.05 -1.57
N LYS A 265 14.09 22.77 -2.17
CA LYS A 265 14.26 21.84 -3.30
C LYS A 265 15.24 20.74 -2.94
N ASP A 266 14.93 19.52 -3.36
CA ASP A 266 15.69 18.33 -3.03
C ASP A 266 16.58 17.88 -4.20
N TYR A 267 17.80 17.51 -3.86
CA TYR A 267 18.84 17.10 -4.80
C TYR A 267 19.50 15.79 -4.36
N VAL A 268 19.98 15.02 -5.33
CA VAL A 268 20.81 13.83 -5.13
C VAL A 268 22.05 13.92 -6.01
N PHE A 269 23.10 13.18 -5.67
CA PHE A 269 24.32 13.07 -6.48
C PHE A 269 24.42 11.68 -7.10
N VAL A 270 24.35 11.60 -8.43
CA VAL A 270 24.45 10.34 -9.18
C VAL A 270 25.89 10.16 -9.68
N GLN A 271 26.53 9.05 -9.33
CA GLN A 271 27.83 8.66 -9.88
C GLN A 271 27.61 8.13 -11.31
N THR A 272 28.24 8.80 -12.28
CA THR A 272 28.08 8.48 -13.72
C THR A 272 29.31 7.79 -14.31
N GLN A 273 30.48 8.05 -13.72
CA GLN A 273 31.77 7.40 -13.98
C GLN A 273 32.53 7.43 -12.63
N PRO A 274 33.59 6.62 -12.39
CA PRO A 274 34.20 6.49 -11.06
C PRO A 274 34.51 7.83 -10.37
N ARG A 275 35.12 8.79 -11.07
CA ARG A 275 35.44 10.13 -10.56
C ARG A 275 34.39 11.22 -10.85
N ARG A 276 33.22 10.89 -11.41
CA ARG A 276 32.29 11.86 -12.01
C ARG A 276 30.89 11.77 -11.42
N PHE A 277 30.49 12.82 -10.72
CA PHE A 277 29.21 12.92 -10.02
C PHE A 277 28.35 14.04 -10.62
N VAL A 278 27.06 13.77 -10.77
CA VAL A 278 26.09 14.73 -11.31
C VAL A 278 25.04 15.03 -10.25
N ARG A 279 24.97 16.30 -9.81
CA ARG A 279 23.84 16.80 -9.02
C ARG A 279 22.59 16.75 -9.89
N ARG A 280 21.52 16.16 -9.38
CA ARG A 280 20.22 16.13 -10.02
C ARG A 280 19.13 16.55 -9.04
N ALA A 281 18.22 17.41 -9.50
CA ALA A 281 17.01 17.70 -8.74
C ALA A 281 16.08 16.47 -8.75
N VAL A 282 15.40 16.24 -7.63
CA VAL A 282 14.41 15.17 -7.46
C VAL A 282 13.13 15.72 -6.84
N THR A 283 12.03 14.99 -7.00
CA THR A 283 10.84 15.18 -6.17
C THR A 283 10.80 14.02 -5.18
N THR A 284 10.89 14.29 -3.88
CA THR A 284 10.78 13.26 -2.84
C THR A 284 9.35 13.14 -2.31
N GLY A 285 9.01 11.94 -1.84
CA GLY A 285 7.76 11.64 -1.15
C GLY A 285 8.00 11.34 0.33
N SER A 286 7.12 10.53 0.92
CA SER A 286 7.20 10.07 2.31
C SER A 286 8.56 9.44 2.67
N GLN A 287 9.03 9.69 3.89
CA GLN A 287 10.10 8.88 4.50
C GLN A 287 9.52 7.58 5.06
N THR A 288 10.28 6.50 5.04
CA THR A 288 9.94 5.24 5.73
C THR A 288 11.22 4.56 6.20
N GLY A 289 11.33 4.38 7.52
CA GLY A 289 12.59 3.97 8.15
C GLY A 289 13.74 4.93 7.82
N SER A 290 14.86 4.37 7.36
CA SER A 290 16.05 5.09 6.93
C SER A 290 16.02 5.57 5.47
N SER A 291 14.93 5.33 4.73
CA SER A 291 14.84 5.59 3.28
C SER A 291 13.77 6.62 2.93
N ILE A 292 13.96 7.32 1.82
CA ILE A 292 13.04 8.34 1.28
C ILE A 292 12.57 7.93 -0.12
N ILE A 293 11.27 8.10 -0.40
CA ILE A 293 10.70 7.96 -1.74
C ILE A 293 11.28 9.02 -2.68
N VAL A 294 11.67 8.61 -3.89
CA VAL A 294 11.87 9.50 -5.04
C VAL A 294 10.74 9.29 -6.04
N LEU A 295 9.84 10.28 -6.11
CA LEU A 295 8.68 10.34 -7.01
C LEU A 295 9.10 10.69 -8.44
N SER A 296 10.14 11.53 -8.61
CA SER A 296 10.68 11.89 -9.91
C SER A 296 12.17 12.26 -9.86
N GLY A 297 12.86 12.11 -10.99
CA GLY A 297 14.26 12.55 -11.20
C GLY A 297 15.28 11.42 -11.32
N LEU A 298 15.02 10.22 -10.78
CA LEU A 298 15.91 9.06 -10.88
C LEU A 298 15.36 7.95 -11.79
N LYS A 299 16.26 7.05 -12.23
CA LYS A 299 15.97 5.79 -12.90
C LYS A 299 16.43 4.61 -12.04
N ALA A 300 15.76 3.47 -12.18
CA ALA A 300 16.10 2.25 -11.44
C ALA A 300 17.56 1.84 -11.69
N GLY A 301 18.28 1.51 -10.62
CA GLY A 301 19.68 1.07 -10.67
C GLY A 301 20.73 2.18 -10.86
N GLU A 302 20.35 3.46 -10.91
CA GLU A 302 21.34 4.55 -10.89
C GLU A 302 22.08 4.59 -9.55
N ALA A 303 23.41 4.71 -9.58
CA ALA A 303 24.25 4.75 -8.39
C ALA A 303 24.19 6.13 -7.72
N VAL A 304 23.49 6.23 -6.59
CA VAL A 304 23.32 7.49 -5.85
C VAL A 304 24.25 7.51 -4.64
N VAL A 305 24.99 8.60 -4.45
CA VAL A 305 25.88 8.79 -3.30
C VAL A 305 25.08 8.82 -2.01
N SER A 306 25.40 7.93 -1.07
CA SER A 306 24.71 7.74 0.20
C SER A 306 25.60 8.03 1.42
N GLU A 307 26.92 8.09 1.24
CA GLU A 307 27.89 8.53 2.26
C GLU A 307 28.65 9.78 1.79
N ASN A 308 29.05 10.64 2.74
CA ASN A 308 29.79 11.89 2.50
C ASN A 308 29.10 12.92 1.56
N THR A 309 27.82 12.74 1.23
CA THR A 309 26.98 13.60 0.36
C THR A 309 27.08 15.10 0.67
N MET A 310 27.29 15.47 1.94
CA MET A 310 27.46 16.86 2.39
C MET A 310 28.74 17.54 1.88
N GLN A 311 29.79 16.79 1.53
CA GLN A 311 30.98 17.37 0.89
C GLN A 311 30.69 17.73 -0.58
N LEU A 312 30.00 16.83 -1.30
CA LEU A 312 29.52 17.11 -2.66
C LEU A 312 28.54 18.30 -2.68
N LYS A 313 27.71 18.47 -1.64
CA LYS A 313 26.88 19.67 -1.44
C LYS A 313 27.72 20.95 -1.45
N GLY A 314 28.79 21.03 -0.65
CA GLY A 314 29.68 22.20 -0.61
C GLY A 314 30.31 22.50 -1.96
N ILE A 315 30.97 21.49 -2.55
CA ILE A 315 31.61 21.56 -3.87
C ILE A 315 30.62 21.98 -4.98
N SER A 316 29.39 21.49 -4.94
CA SER A 316 28.37 21.74 -5.95
C SER A 316 27.70 23.11 -5.86
N PHE A 317 27.62 23.71 -4.67
CA PHE A 317 26.89 24.96 -4.45
C PHE A 317 27.77 26.15 -4.07
N GLY A 318 29.08 25.94 -3.88
CA GLY A 318 30.04 27.01 -3.58
C GLY A 318 30.04 27.47 -2.13
N PHE A 319 29.90 26.51 -1.20
CA PHE A 319 30.05 26.73 0.26
C PHE A 319 31.45 26.30 0.72
#